data_AF-A0A8H6Y0P3-F1
#
_entry.id   AF-A0A8H6Y0P3-F1
#
_cell.length_a   1.000
_cell.length_b   1.000
_cell.length_c   1.000
_cell.angle_alpha   90.00
_cell.angle_beta   90.00
_cell.angle_gamma   90.00
#
_symmetry.space_group_name_H-M   'P 1'
#
loop_
_entity.id
_entity.type
_entity.pdbx_description
1 polymer ?
#
loop_
_entity_poly.entity_id
_entity_poly.type
_entity_poly.pdbx_seq_one_letter_code
_entity_poly.pdbx_strand_id
1 'polypeptide(L)'
;MYNANQDPVGEFNRASTKHSRDPRKASRSGRHRRTKYPWTFATQFSARLMRQGRKNGKSDPLRGVFSASPTLVIFPFFLRAAMTNPEKLDNTRNADSASEQTAQDGDGVPPLAHPPFKDSEPPFSLHFFDKSPAGGALRAVYLKTMFGGSLALSIVIFAVFSIYWGALWKTPLHTLPGWIVDFDGGSVGQGVVQAFSAINPGTGGISWSVVPASEFPGGIEQLEDAILREKTWYGLAINVGASSNFTAAISSANAAYNSSTAITFIGSEARSENIFRQHIRIVTTQLDMIAAQFALQVAKNISSSLPAANLATLLSTAPQVVTAPLGYTVANLRPFDIPVASAVTFVGLIYLLILSFFVVMVSSGARAASGMDTRLTLGSLISVRLLSSVLAYFFISLFYTLLSRAFQLPFDRRFGSAGLVIFWMLNWIGMLACGLALEAMITLLTVRFVPFFLIIWIISNVSVCIYPIPVLPHVFRYGYGFPFYNISRAVRTIVFRTKDDVGMNFGILLAWVAVSCITLPIFQWVVRRGQRRAAAAGAGGGAGERA
;
A
#
# COMPACT_ATOMS: atom_id res chain seq x y z
N MET A 1 45.66 -13.78 -3.25
CA MET A 1 47.15 -13.70 -3.16
C MET A 1 47.55 -12.52 -4.02
N TYR A 2 48.23 -11.45 -3.61
CA TYR A 2 49.07 -11.10 -2.45
C TYR A 2 48.99 -9.55 -2.37
N ASN A 3 48.39 -8.96 -1.34
CA ASN A 3 48.93 -8.55 -0.04
C ASN A 3 49.64 -7.18 0.00
N ALA A 4 49.29 -6.46 1.07
CA ALA A 4 49.66 -5.13 1.55
C ALA A 4 51.16 -4.85 1.74
N ASN A 5 51.48 -3.54 1.86
CA ASN A 5 52.42 -2.90 2.81
C ASN A 5 52.21 -1.37 2.69
N GLN A 6 51.67 -0.61 3.66
CA GLN A 6 52.24 -0.18 4.96
C GLN A 6 53.67 0.34 4.90
N ASP A 7 53.85 1.62 5.31
CA ASP A 7 54.94 2.14 6.17
C ASP A 7 54.83 3.70 6.35
N PRO A 8 55.52 4.37 7.30
CA PRO A 8 55.14 4.43 8.72
C PRO A 8 55.42 5.80 9.47
N VAL A 9 54.99 5.85 10.74
CA VAL A 9 55.63 6.46 11.96
C VAL A 9 56.00 7.96 12.05
N GLY A 10 55.59 8.56 13.18
CA GLY A 10 56.21 9.74 13.81
C GLY A 10 55.76 9.92 15.28
N GLU A 11 56.68 9.74 16.22
CA GLU A 11 56.56 9.75 17.70
C GLU A 11 56.19 11.11 18.33
N PHE A 12 55.65 11.14 19.57
CA PHE A 12 56.35 11.69 20.77
C PHE A 12 55.54 11.58 22.10
N ASN A 13 56.11 10.78 23.02
CA ASN A 13 56.33 10.99 24.47
C ASN A 13 55.25 11.30 25.55
N ARG A 14 55.32 10.44 26.60
CA ARG A 14 55.32 10.68 28.08
C ARG A 14 54.04 11.23 28.76
N ALA A 15 53.64 10.80 29.97
CA ALA A 15 54.08 9.79 30.92
C ALA A 15 53.06 9.69 32.08
N SER A 16 53.11 8.56 32.82
CA SER A 16 52.82 8.42 34.26
C SER A 16 51.34 8.45 34.70
N THR A 17 50.78 7.56 35.53
CA THR A 17 51.37 6.62 36.51
C THR A 17 50.38 5.50 36.91
N LYS A 18 50.97 4.39 37.34
CA LYS A 18 50.43 3.08 37.76
C LYS A 18 49.57 3.07 39.03
N HIS A 19 48.68 2.07 39.14
CA HIS A 19 48.60 1.03 40.20
C HIS A 19 47.85 -0.19 39.58
N SER A 20 48.44 -1.36 39.26
CA SER A 20 49.04 -2.44 40.10
C SER A 20 48.04 -3.00 41.13
N ARG A 21 47.69 -4.28 41.26
CA ARG A 21 48.12 -5.58 40.68
C ARG A 21 47.07 -6.64 41.12
N ASP A 22 46.56 -7.43 40.17
CA ASP A 22 46.68 -8.91 40.01
C ASP A 22 46.37 -9.90 41.20
N PRO A 23 46.28 -11.24 40.99
CA PRO A 23 45.03 -12.02 41.03
C PRO A 23 45.15 -13.34 41.87
N ARG A 24 44.25 -14.32 41.61
CA ARG A 24 44.22 -15.74 42.08
C ARG A 24 43.51 -15.93 43.43
N LYS A 25 42.59 -16.87 43.67
CA LYS A 25 42.21 -18.21 43.15
C LYS A 25 40.79 -18.47 43.71
N ALA A 26 39.79 -18.86 42.92
CA ALA A 26 39.43 -20.23 42.53
C ALA A 26 38.23 -20.82 43.31
N SER A 27 37.34 -21.46 42.52
CA SER A 27 36.53 -22.64 42.84
C SER A 27 35.16 -22.49 43.54
N ARG A 28 34.14 -22.82 42.73
CA ARG A 28 32.99 -23.74 42.96
C ARG A 28 31.58 -23.18 43.11
N SER A 29 30.75 -23.72 42.20
CA SER A 29 29.35 -24.16 42.34
C SER A 29 28.32 -23.30 41.60
N GLY A 30 27.58 -24.00 40.73
CA GLY A 30 26.72 -23.42 39.73
C GLY A 30 25.28 -23.18 40.17
N ARG A 31 24.62 -22.32 39.41
CA ARG A 31 23.20 -22.41 39.02
C ARG A 31 22.94 -21.38 37.93
N HIS A 32 22.92 -21.82 36.67
CA HIS A 32 22.35 -21.04 35.58
C HIS A 32 20.83 -21.08 35.68
N ARG A 33 20.19 -19.99 36.11
CA ARG A 33 18.76 -19.75 35.87
C ARG A 33 18.60 -19.29 34.42
N ARG A 34 18.12 -20.20 33.55
CA ARG A 34 17.57 -19.86 32.24
C ARG A 34 16.27 -19.05 32.43
N THR A 35 16.28 -17.79 32.03
CA THR A 35 15.07 -17.00 31.79
C THR A 35 14.36 -17.55 30.56
N LYS A 36 13.10 -18.01 30.74
CA LYS A 36 12.23 -18.46 29.64
C LYS A 36 11.53 -17.24 29.03
N TYR A 37 11.65 -17.06 27.72
CA TYR A 37 10.92 -16.05 26.95
C TYR A 37 9.46 -16.50 26.66
N PRO A 38 8.51 -15.56 26.43
CA PRO A 38 7.06 -15.82 26.37
C PRO A 38 6.57 -16.63 25.16
N TRP A 39 7.45 -16.91 24.19
CA TRP A 39 7.09 -17.56 22.92
C TRP A 39 6.80 -19.05 23.01
N THR A 40 6.99 -19.69 24.17
CA THR A 40 6.81 -21.14 24.34
C THR A 40 5.36 -21.57 24.59
N PHE A 41 4.45 -20.65 24.93
CA PHE A 41 3.05 -20.99 25.22
C PHE A 41 2.19 -21.11 23.94
N ALA A 42 2.40 -20.23 22.96
CA ALA A 42 1.65 -20.23 21.69
C ALA A 42 1.93 -21.49 20.84
N THR A 43 3.17 -21.97 20.87
CA THR A 43 3.58 -23.17 20.12
C THR A 43 3.04 -24.45 20.76
N GLN A 44 2.96 -24.51 22.09
CA GLN A 44 2.40 -25.66 22.80
C GLN A 44 0.87 -25.74 22.70
N PHE A 45 0.16 -24.60 22.64
CA PHE A 45 -1.29 -24.58 22.46
C PHE A 45 -1.71 -25.04 21.05
N SER A 46 -0.94 -24.61 20.03
CA SER A 46 -1.16 -24.99 18.62
C SER A 46 -0.90 -26.49 18.38
N ALA A 47 0.13 -27.06 19.02
CA ALA A 47 0.42 -28.50 18.94
C ALA A 47 -0.65 -29.37 19.64
N ARG A 48 -1.34 -28.84 20.66
CA ARG A 48 -2.40 -29.54 21.39
C ARG A 48 -3.71 -29.58 20.61
N LEU A 49 -4.07 -28.48 19.92
CA LEU A 49 -5.22 -28.42 19.01
C LEU A 49 -5.04 -29.32 17.77
N MET A 50 -3.84 -29.38 17.20
CA MET A 50 -3.51 -30.24 16.05
C MET A 50 -3.56 -31.74 16.39
N ARG A 51 -3.26 -32.13 17.64
CA ARG A 51 -3.42 -33.53 18.09
C ARG A 51 -4.86 -33.93 18.38
N GLN A 52 -5.73 -32.98 18.67
CA GLN A 52 -7.14 -33.24 19.01
C GLN A 52 -8.02 -33.37 17.76
N GLY A 53 -7.67 -32.67 16.66
CA GLY A 53 -8.35 -32.81 15.36
C GLY A 53 -8.09 -34.14 14.63
N ARG A 54 -7.01 -34.86 14.96
CA ARG A 54 -6.65 -36.13 14.31
C ARG A 54 -7.35 -37.37 14.90
N LYS A 55 -8.13 -37.22 15.98
CA LYS A 55 -8.84 -38.33 16.65
C LYS A 55 -10.32 -38.46 16.29
N ASN A 56 -10.93 -37.48 15.63
CA ASN A 56 -12.37 -37.50 15.34
C ASN A 56 -12.62 -37.47 13.83
N GLY A 57 -12.27 -38.55 13.14
CA GLY A 57 -12.43 -38.70 11.68
C GLY A 57 -13.86 -38.42 11.19
N LYS A 58 -14.12 -37.16 10.81
CA LYS A 58 -15.28 -36.73 10.05
C LYS A 58 -14.86 -35.66 9.04
N SER A 59 -15.34 -35.86 7.82
CA SER A 59 -15.11 -35.08 6.61
C SER A 59 -15.64 -33.64 6.71
N ASP A 60 -14.98 -32.77 5.93
CA ASP A 60 -15.19 -31.32 5.74
C ASP A 60 -16.64 -30.80 5.82
N PRO A 61 -16.84 -29.67 6.55
CA PRO A 61 -17.94 -28.75 6.29
C PRO A 61 -17.39 -27.34 5.99
N LEU A 62 -16.61 -27.18 4.92
CA LEU A 62 -16.13 -25.85 4.49
C LEU A 62 -16.27 -25.57 2.98
N ARG A 63 -17.19 -26.26 2.31
CA ARG A 63 -17.69 -25.86 0.99
C ARG A 63 -19.06 -25.22 1.13
N GLY A 64 -19.12 -23.89 1.33
CA GLY A 64 -20.39 -23.18 1.29
C GLY A 64 -20.44 -21.72 1.76
N VAL A 65 -19.41 -21.17 2.42
CA VAL A 65 -19.54 -19.85 3.09
C VAL A 65 -18.75 -18.70 2.45
N PHE A 66 -17.94 -18.93 1.42
CA PHE A 66 -17.14 -17.87 0.77
C PHE A 66 -17.68 -17.46 -0.62
N SER A 67 -18.96 -17.09 -0.69
CA SER A 67 -19.57 -16.53 -1.93
C SER A 67 -20.09 -15.09 -1.77
N ALA A 68 -19.78 -14.40 -0.67
CA ALA A 68 -20.21 -13.01 -0.48
C ALA A 68 -19.01 -12.07 -0.29
N SER A 69 -19.00 -10.98 -1.06
CA SER A 69 -18.04 -9.89 -0.98
C SER A 69 -17.91 -9.34 0.45
N PRO A 70 -16.72 -9.28 1.07
CA PRO A 70 -16.56 -8.84 2.47
C PRO A 70 -16.98 -7.39 2.73
N THR A 71 -17.06 -6.57 1.69
CA THR A 71 -17.50 -5.16 1.79
C THR A 71 -19.00 -4.99 2.03
N LEU A 72 -19.82 -6.01 1.74
CA LEU A 72 -21.28 -5.91 1.89
C LEU A 72 -21.83 -6.43 3.23
N VAL A 73 -21.06 -7.22 3.99
CA VAL A 73 -21.55 -7.85 5.22
C VAL A 73 -21.31 -6.98 6.47
N ILE A 74 -20.34 -6.07 6.43
CA ILE A 74 -19.98 -5.22 7.60
C ILE A 74 -20.80 -3.92 7.63
N PHE A 75 -21.22 -3.41 6.46
CA PHE A 75 -21.97 -2.16 6.33
C PHE A 75 -23.34 -2.16 7.07
N PRO A 76 -24.15 -3.25 7.05
CA PRO A 76 -25.42 -3.28 7.78
C PRO A 76 -25.26 -3.34 9.30
N PHE A 77 -24.13 -3.86 9.80
CA PHE A 77 -23.91 -4.04 11.24
C PHE A 77 -23.64 -2.69 11.93
N PHE A 78 -22.87 -1.82 11.28
CA PHE A 78 -22.67 -0.43 11.75
C PHE A 78 -23.91 0.44 11.54
N LEU A 79 -24.63 0.25 10.44
CA LEU A 79 -25.88 0.97 10.20
C LEU A 79 -26.95 0.61 11.24
N ARG A 80 -27.02 -0.66 11.66
CA ARG A 80 -27.97 -1.11 12.71
C ARG A 80 -27.59 -0.61 14.11
N ALA A 81 -26.30 -0.54 14.43
CA ALA A 81 -25.83 0.03 15.70
C ALA A 81 -26.02 1.57 15.76
N ALA A 82 -25.94 2.26 14.61
CA ALA A 82 -26.24 3.69 14.51
C ALA A 82 -27.75 4.00 14.51
N MET A 83 -28.60 3.03 14.16
CA MET A 83 -30.07 3.19 14.09
C MET A 83 -30.83 2.75 15.36
N THR A 84 -30.17 2.22 16.40
CA THR A 84 -30.85 1.91 17.68
C THR A 84 -31.03 3.17 18.52
N ASN A 85 -32.30 3.54 18.74
CA ASN A 85 -32.83 4.75 19.38
C ASN A 85 -32.24 5.04 20.79
N PRO A 86 -32.00 6.33 21.17
CA PRO A 86 -31.54 6.74 22.51
C PRO A 86 -32.64 6.81 23.59
N GLU A 87 -33.78 6.14 23.36
CA GLU A 87 -35.07 6.41 24.02
C GLU A 87 -35.25 5.80 25.43
N LYS A 88 -34.17 5.40 26.11
CA LYS A 88 -34.25 4.77 27.45
C LYS A 88 -33.58 5.53 28.59
N LEU A 89 -33.25 6.81 28.40
CA LEU A 89 -32.55 7.61 29.41
C LEU A 89 -33.27 8.88 29.89
N ASP A 90 -34.47 9.21 29.39
CA ASP A 90 -35.09 10.53 29.63
C ASP A 90 -36.35 10.53 30.54
N ASN A 91 -36.71 9.40 31.15
CA ASN A 91 -37.96 9.28 31.94
C ASN A 91 -37.88 9.77 33.40
N THR A 92 -36.90 10.59 33.76
CA THR A 92 -36.74 11.12 35.14
C THR A 92 -36.67 12.64 35.22
N ARG A 93 -37.28 13.36 34.25
CA ARG A 93 -37.06 14.82 34.08
C ARG A 93 -38.22 15.74 34.48
N ASN A 94 -39.36 15.21 34.91
CA ASN A 94 -40.49 16.04 35.37
C ASN A 94 -40.63 16.01 36.90
N ALA A 95 -39.69 16.64 37.59
CA ALA A 95 -39.89 17.19 38.93
C ALA A 95 -38.80 18.23 39.22
N ASP A 96 -39.22 19.38 39.72
CA ASP A 96 -38.46 20.47 40.32
C ASP A 96 -37.99 21.61 39.40
N SER A 97 -38.75 22.68 39.56
CA SER A 97 -38.73 24.00 38.94
C SER A 97 -37.70 24.97 39.53
N ALA A 98 -37.28 25.93 38.69
CA ALA A 98 -37.06 27.36 38.96
C ALA A 98 -36.01 27.82 40.00
N SER A 99 -34.91 28.41 39.51
CA SER A 99 -34.34 29.70 39.96
C SER A 99 -33.12 30.13 39.12
N GLU A 100 -33.15 31.37 38.60
CA GLU A 100 -32.10 32.42 38.46
C GLU A 100 -30.59 32.06 38.50
N GLN A 101 -29.63 32.78 37.91
CA GLN A 101 -29.48 33.82 36.87
C GLN A 101 -27.94 34.06 36.75
N THR A 102 -27.45 34.35 35.53
CA THR A 102 -26.21 35.12 35.18
C THR A 102 -24.83 34.80 35.79
N ALA A 103 -23.88 34.41 34.93
CA ALA A 103 -22.55 35.04 34.81
C ALA A 103 -21.89 34.65 33.47
N GLN A 104 -21.47 35.66 32.68
CA GLN A 104 -20.60 35.52 31.52
C GLN A 104 -19.14 35.40 31.99
N ASP A 105 -18.36 34.51 31.39
CA ASP A 105 -17.02 34.86 30.88
C ASP A 105 -16.51 33.79 29.90
N GLY A 106 -15.74 34.26 28.92
CA GLY A 106 -15.36 33.52 27.72
C GLY A 106 -14.23 32.52 27.93
N ASP A 107 -14.34 31.38 27.25
CA ASP A 107 -13.27 30.79 26.46
C ASP A 107 -13.83 29.70 25.54
N GLY A 108 -13.42 29.73 24.28
CA GLY A 108 -13.97 28.91 23.22
C GLY A 108 -13.49 27.46 23.27
N VAL A 109 -14.27 26.58 23.91
CA VAL A 109 -14.31 25.13 23.64
C VAL A 109 -15.77 24.67 23.80
N PRO A 110 -16.40 24.02 22.81
CA PRO A 110 -17.76 23.50 22.99
C PRO A 110 -17.74 22.40 24.07
N PRO A 111 -18.62 22.43 25.08
CA PRO A 111 -18.65 21.38 26.09
C PRO A 111 -19.01 20.06 25.42
N LEU A 112 -18.19 19.03 25.62
CA LEU A 112 -18.66 17.65 25.47
C LEU A 112 -19.84 17.51 26.43
N ALA A 113 -21.01 17.12 25.93
CA ALA A 113 -22.21 16.96 26.75
C ALA A 113 -21.90 16.10 27.98
N HIS A 114 -21.78 16.76 29.14
CA HIS A 114 -21.59 16.09 30.41
C HIS A 114 -22.89 15.32 30.71
N PRO A 115 -22.80 14.06 31.18
CA PRO A 115 -23.94 13.44 31.86
C PRO A 115 -24.39 14.38 32.99
N PRO A 116 -25.66 14.36 33.40
CA PRO A 116 -26.15 15.21 34.47
C PRO A 116 -25.58 14.71 35.80
N PHE A 117 -24.33 15.07 36.09
CA PHE A 117 -23.82 14.99 37.44
C PHE A 117 -24.34 16.24 38.15
N LYS A 118 -25.02 16.05 39.28
CA LYS A 118 -25.30 17.16 40.19
C LYS A 118 -23.93 17.71 40.59
N ASP A 119 -23.57 18.89 40.07
CA ASP A 119 -22.33 19.57 40.38
C ASP A 119 -22.33 20.00 41.85
N SER A 120 -21.93 19.09 42.75
CA SER A 120 -21.76 19.38 44.18
C SER A 120 -20.30 19.45 44.60
N GLU A 121 -19.36 19.13 43.72
CA GLU A 121 -17.94 19.05 44.04
C GLU A 121 -17.13 20.10 43.26
N PRO A 122 -16.19 20.81 43.92
CA PRO A 122 -15.40 21.82 43.26
C PRO A 122 -14.53 21.20 42.15
N PRO A 123 -14.28 21.93 41.05
CA PRO A 123 -13.41 21.43 39.98
C PRO A 123 -12.02 21.08 40.54
N PHE A 124 -11.39 20.05 39.98
CA PHE A 124 -10.06 19.56 40.36
C PHE A 124 -9.92 19.03 41.81
N SER A 125 -11.01 18.59 42.44
CA SER A 125 -11.01 18.14 43.84
C SER A 125 -10.90 16.62 44.06
N LEU A 126 -11.15 15.81 43.03
CA LEU A 126 -11.18 14.35 43.13
C LEU A 126 -9.87 13.69 42.70
N HIS A 127 -9.53 12.58 43.37
CA HIS A 127 -8.48 11.66 42.93
C HIS A 127 -9.06 10.45 42.19
N PHE A 128 -8.30 9.83 41.28
CA PHE A 128 -8.79 8.70 40.48
C PHE A 128 -9.29 7.53 41.33
N PHE A 129 -8.61 7.21 42.43
CA PHE A 129 -8.99 6.12 43.33
C PHE A 129 -9.91 6.57 44.48
N ASP A 130 -10.48 7.77 44.41
CA ASP A 130 -11.39 8.24 45.44
C ASP A 130 -12.60 7.30 45.54
N LYS A 131 -12.94 6.95 46.78
CA LYS A 131 -14.04 6.03 47.13
C LYS A 131 -15.39 6.73 47.17
N SER A 132 -15.43 8.05 46.95
CA SER A 132 -16.66 8.80 46.76
C SER A 132 -17.55 8.17 45.67
N PRO A 133 -18.89 8.21 45.81
CA PRO A 133 -19.81 7.75 44.77
C PRO A 133 -19.57 8.44 43.42
N ALA A 134 -19.21 9.73 43.44
CA ALA A 134 -18.82 10.50 42.26
C ALA A 134 -17.57 9.92 41.59
N GLY A 135 -16.49 9.67 42.35
CA GLY A 135 -15.27 9.03 41.86
C GLY A 135 -15.50 7.61 41.32
N GLY A 136 -16.42 6.85 41.92
CA GLY A 136 -16.84 5.53 41.42
C GLY A 136 -17.55 5.61 40.05
N ALA A 137 -18.49 6.54 39.89
CA ALA A 137 -19.22 6.74 38.64
C ALA A 137 -18.32 7.22 37.49
N LEU A 138 -17.42 8.18 37.75
CA LEU A 138 -16.45 8.66 36.78
C LEU A 138 -15.53 7.53 36.28
N ARG A 139 -14.98 6.73 37.20
CA ARG A 139 -14.17 5.55 36.86
C ARG A 139 -14.96 4.54 36.03
N ALA A 140 -16.21 4.26 36.39
CA ALA A 140 -17.05 3.31 35.66
C ALA A 140 -17.29 3.77 34.21
N VAL A 141 -17.60 5.05 33.99
CA VAL A 141 -17.78 5.63 32.64
C VAL A 141 -16.48 5.57 31.85
N TYR A 142 -15.35 5.95 32.45
CA TYR A 142 -14.04 5.92 31.81
C TYR A 142 -13.63 4.49 31.42
N LEU A 143 -13.65 3.54 32.37
CA LEU A 143 -13.27 2.15 32.13
C LEU A 143 -14.19 1.48 31.11
N LYS A 144 -15.50 1.71 31.18
CA LYS A 144 -16.46 1.18 30.19
C LYS A 144 -16.16 1.73 28.80
N THR A 145 -15.86 3.01 28.68
CA THR A 145 -15.54 3.65 27.40
C THR A 145 -14.21 3.16 26.85
N MET A 146 -13.17 3.10 27.68
CA MET A 146 -11.84 2.61 27.30
C MET A 146 -11.85 1.14 26.91
N PHE A 147 -12.51 0.29 27.70
CA PHE A 147 -12.64 -1.13 27.39
C PHE A 147 -13.45 -1.35 26.12
N GLY A 148 -14.61 -0.71 25.99
CA GLY A 148 -15.45 -0.81 24.80
C GLY A 148 -14.74 -0.33 23.53
N GLY A 149 -14.03 0.80 23.61
CA GLY A 149 -13.23 1.33 22.50
C GLY A 149 -12.06 0.41 22.12
N SER A 150 -11.34 -0.11 23.11
CA SER A 150 -10.21 -1.03 22.89
C SER A 150 -10.66 -2.36 22.29
N LEU A 151 -11.81 -2.89 22.74
CA LEU A 151 -12.41 -4.09 22.18
C LEU A 151 -12.85 -3.87 20.73
N ALA A 152 -13.50 -2.73 20.44
CA ALA A 152 -13.88 -2.36 19.08
C ALA A 152 -12.65 -2.25 18.17
N LEU A 153 -11.57 -1.62 18.65
CA LEU A 153 -10.31 -1.54 17.91
C LEU A 153 -9.68 -2.91 17.68
N SER A 154 -9.73 -3.80 18.67
CA SER A 154 -9.24 -5.18 18.55
C SER A 154 -9.99 -5.94 17.46
N ILE A 155 -11.32 -5.77 17.37
CA ILE A 155 -12.13 -6.35 16.29
C ILE A 155 -11.70 -5.76 14.93
N VAL A 156 -11.49 -4.44 14.85
CA VAL A 156 -11.05 -3.77 13.63
C VAL A 156 -9.69 -4.26 13.16
N ILE A 157 -8.75 -4.55 14.06
CA ILE A 157 -7.45 -5.14 13.70
C ILE A 157 -7.70 -6.44 12.93
N PHE A 158 -8.44 -7.40 13.49
CA PHE A 158 -8.65 -8.68 12.84
C PHE A 158 -9.56 -8.60 11.60
N ALA A 159 -10.54 -7.71 11.57
CA ALA A 159 -11.46 -7.58 10.44
C ALA A 159 -10.86 -6.80 9.27
N VAL A 160 -10.13 -5.71 9.56
CA VAL A 160 -9.70 -4.73 8.56
C VAL A 160 -8.23 -4.88 8.22
N PHE A 161 -7.33 -5.03 9.20
CA PHE A 161 -5.90 -5.14 8.89
C PHE A 161 -5.61 -6.42 8.10
N SER A 162 -6.40 -7.48 8.29
CA SER A 162 -6.34 -8.69 7.47
C SER A 162 -6.44 -8.42 5.97
N ILE A 163 -7.06 -7.32 5.51
CA ILE A 163 -7.07 -6.93 4.10
C ILE A 163 -5.65 -6.62 3.61
N TYR A 164 -4.90 -5.79 4.34
CA TYR A 164 -3.53 -5.43 3.98
C TYR A 164 -2.57 -6.62 4.10
N TRP A 165 -2.69 -7.40 5.19
CA TRP A 165 -1.90 -8.62 5.35
C TRP A 165 -2.23 -9.65 4.26
N GLY A 166 -3.50 -9.76 3.86
CA GLY A 166 -3.94 -10.62 2.77
C GLY A 166 -3.36 -10.23 1.41
N ALA A 167 -3.10 -8.93 1.19
CA ALA A 167 -2.43 -8.44 -0.02
C ALA A 167 -0.93 -8.80 -0.08
N LEU A 168 -0.31 -9.16 1.06
CA LEU A 168 1.13 -9.42 1.16
C LEU A 168 1.49 -10.88 1.46
N TRP A 169 0.62 -11.63 2.14
CA TRP A 169 0.92 -12.95 2.69
C TRP A 169 1.44 -13.98 1.67
N LYS A 170 0.86 -14.01 0.46
CA LYS A 170 1.21 -14.95 -0.63
C LYS A 170 1.46 -14.23 -1.95
N THR A 171 1.92 -12.99 -1.90
CA THR A 171 2.14 -12.17 -3.10
C THR A 171 3.61 -12.22 -3.51
N PRO A 172 3.92 -12.40 -4.80
CA PRO A 172 3.01 -12.59 -5.93
C PRO A 172 2.36 -13.99 -5.96
N LEU A 173 1.03 -14.03 -6.17
CA LEU A 173 0.25 -15.28 -6.25
C LEU A 173 0.05 -15.74 -7.70
N HIS A 174 -0.32 -14.81 -8.57
CA HIS A 174 -0.54 -15.09 -9.99
C HIS A 174 0.67 -14.67 -10.81
N THR A 175 0.88 -15.35 -11.93
CA THR A 175 1.95 -15.07 -12.88
C THR A 175 1.63 -13.83 -13.72
N LEU A 176 2.66 -13.12 -14.16
CA LEU A 176 2.51 -12.04 -15.14
C LEU A 176 2.83 -12.55 -16.56
N PRO A 177 2.14 -12.09 -17.60
CA PRO A 177 2.47 -12.47 -18.97
C PRO A 177 3.80 -11.86 -19.41
N GLY A 178 4.61 -12.66 -20.10
CA GLY A 178 5.82 -12.22 -20.81
C GLY A 178 5.83 -12.79 -22.23
N TRP A 179 6.45 -12.06 -23.15
CA TRP A 179 6.60 -12.48 -24.54
C TRP A 179 8.04 -12.84 -24.87
N ILE A 180 8.23 -13.91 -25.62
CA ILE A 180 9.50 -14.29 -26.22
C ILE A 180 9.37 -14.09 -27.72
N VAL A 181 10.26 -13.30 -28.31
CA VAL A 181 10.27 -12.99 -29.74
C VAL A 181 11.64 -13.31 -30.30
N ASP A 182 11.68 -14.24 -31.25
CA ASP A 182 12.91 -14.64 -31.94
C ASP A 182 13.07 -13.84 -33.23
N PHE A 183 13.89 -12.79 -33.21
CA PHE A 183 14.27 -12.04 -34.41
C PHE A 183 15.52 -12.63 -35.11
N ASP A 184 16.18 -13.63 -34.51
CA ASP A 184 17.35 -14.29 -35.06
C ASP A 184 16.96 -15.40 -36.05
N GLY A 185 16.00 -16.25 -35.67
CA GLY A 185 15.53 -17.39 -36.45
C GLY A 185 16.56 -18.52 -36.63
N GLY A 186 17.73 -18.40 -36.00
CA GLY A 186 18.83 -19.36 -36.08
C GLY A 186 18.89 -20.32 -34.89
N SER A 187 20.02 -21.04 -34.76
CA SER A 187 20.21 -22.06 -33.73
C SER A 187 20.23 -21.49 -32.30
N VAL A 188 20.75 -20.28 -32.11
CA VAL A 188 20.72 -19.57 -30.83
C VAL A 188 19.28 -19.23 -30.45
N GLY A 189 18.52 -18.61 -31.37
CA GLY A 189 17.11 -18.27 -31.14
C GLY A 189 16.26 -19.48 -30.80
N GLN A 190 16.33 -20.54 -31.61
CA GLN A 190 15.60 -21.78 -31.38
C GLN A 190 15.96 -22.43 -30.04
N GLY A 191 17.26 -22.46 -29.68
CA GLY A 191 17.72 -23.01 -28.42
C GLY A 191 17.20 -22.25 -27.20
N VAL A 192 17.20 -20.91 -27.26
CA VAL A 192 16.66 -20.05 -26.19
C VAL A 192 15.15 -20.23 -26.05
N VAL A 193 14.41 -20.22 -27.16
CA VAL A 193 12.96 -20.42 -27.17
C VAL A 193 12.60 -21.78 -26.56
N GLN A 194 13.31 -22.85 -26.95
CA GLN A 194 13.10 -24.18 -26.42
C GLN A 194 13.39 -24.25 -24.92
N ALA A 195 14.49 -23.64 -24.48
CA ALA A 195 14.88 -23.65 -23.07
C ALA A 195 13.86 -22.92 -22.19
N PHE A 196 13.36 -21.75 -22.61
CA PHE A 196 12.32 -21.04 -21.88
C PHE A 196 10.96 -21.74 -21.92
N SER A 197 10.63 -22.42 -23.02
CA SER A 197 9.39 -23.21 -23.13
C SER A 197 9.37 -24.40 -22.16
N ALA A 198 10.54 -24.90 -21.74
CA ALA A 198 10.68 -25.94 -20.74
C ALA A 198 10.56 -25.43 -19.29
N ILE A 199 10.62 -24.12 -19.07
CA ILE A 199 10.54 -23.52 -17.73
C ILE A 199 9.07 -23.41 -17.33
N ASN A 200 8.68 -24.17 -16.31
CA ASN A 200 7.37 -23.99 -15.69
C ASN A 200 7.33 -22.66 -14.92
N PRO A 201 6.33 -21.79 -15.17
CA PRO A 201 6.19 -20.57 -14.40
C PRO A 201 5.78 -20.93 -12.96
N GLY A 202 6.72 -20.75 -12.02
CA GLY A 202 6.42 -20.88 -10.60
C GLY A 202 5.39 -19.83 -10.14
N THR A 203 4.84 -20.00 -8.94
CA THR A 203 3.94 -19.03 -8.31
C THR A 203 4.56 -17.64 -8.32
N GLY A 204 3.85 -16.68 -8.92
CA GLY A 204 4.33 -15.30 -9.00
C GLY A 204 5.57 -15.10 -9.87
N GLY A 205 5.83 -16.01 -10.81
CA GLY A 205 6.80 -15.83 -11.88
C GLY A 205 6.20 -15.21 -13.14
N ILE A 206 6.89 -15.38 -14.27
CA ILE A 206 6.46 -14.90 -15.58
C ILE A 206 5.97 -16.08 -16.40
N SER A 207 4.75 -15.98 -16.93
CA SER A 207 4.22 -16.91 -17.93
C SER A 207 4.66 -16.45 -19.30
N TRP A 208 5.71 -17.11 -19.82
CA TRP A 208 6.26 -16.82 -21.13
C TRP A 208 5.39 -17.41 -22.24
N SER A 209 5.17 -16.64 -23.29
CA SER A 209 4.52 -17.07 -24.53
C SER A 209 5.36 -16.64 -25.71
N VAL A 210 5.52 -17.54 -26.68
CA VAL A 210 6.29 -17.27 -27.90
C VAL A 210 5.38 -16.51 -28.87
N VAL A 211 5.84 -15.35 -29.33
CA VAL A 211 5.13 -14.52 -30.30
C VAL A 211 6.00 -14.41 -31.56
N PRO A 212 5.44 -14.64 -32.76
CA PRO A 212 6.20 -14.53 -34.01
C PRO A 212 6.80 -13.13 -34.22
N ALA A 213 8.03 -13.07 -34.72
CA ALA A 213 8.66 -11.79 -35.08
C ALA A 213 7.90 -11.02 -36.18
N SER A 214 7.07 -11.70 -36.97
CA SER A 214 6.20 -11.07 -37.98
C SER A 214 5.13 -10.14 -37.38
N GLU A 215 4.79 -10.27 -36.09
CA GLU A 215 3.93 -9.31 -35.39
C GLU A 215 4.64 -7.99 -35.07
N PHE A 216 5.98 -7.98 -35.19
CA PHE A 216 6.85 -6.85 -34.90
C PHE A 216 7.74 -6.50 -36.11
N PRO A 217 7.17 -6.08 -37.26
CA PRO A 217 7.97 -5.68 -38.44
C PRO A 217 8.94 -4.52 -38.17
N GLY A 218 8.68 -3.68 -37.15
CA GLY A 218 9.62 -2.65 -36.67
C GLY A 218 10.71 -3.17 -35.74
N GLY A 219 10.84 -4.50 -35.59
CA GLY A 219 11.85 -5.13 -34.74
C GLY A 219 11.62 -4.90 -33.25
N ILE A 220 12.72 -4.80 -32.51
CA ILE A 220 12.71 -4.68 -31.04
C ILE A 220 11.99 -3.42 -30.56
N GLU A 221 12.09 -2.29 -31.28
CA GLU A 221 11.44 -1.03 -30.91
C GLU A 221 9.90 -1.16 -30.84
N GLN A 222 9.31 -1.94 -31.74
CA GLN A 222 7.87 -2.19 -31.72
C GLN A 222 7.46 -3.09 -30.55
N LEU A 223 8.32 -4.03 -30.14
CA LEU A 223 8.15 -4.82 -28.94
C LEU A 223 8.25 -3.94 -27.68
N GLU A 224 9.20 -3.02 -27.63
CA GLU A 224 9.34 -2.05 -26.53
C GLU A 224 8.07 -1.18 -26.40
N ASP A 225 7.54 -0.66 -27.50
CA ASP A 225 6.31 0.13 -27.48
C ASP A 225 5.08 -0.73 -27.11
N ALA A 226 5.04 -2.02 -27.46
CA ALA A 226 4.01 -2.93 -26.97
C ALA A 226 4.05 -3.11 -25.45
N ILE A 227 5.24 -3.19 -24.86
CA ILE A 227 5.44 -3.26 -23.40
C ILE A 227 5.04 -1.94 -22.73
N LEU A 228 5.44 -0.80 -23.30
CA LEU A 228 5.06 0.54 -22.78
C LEU A 228 3.55 0.78 -22.84
N ARG A 229 2.87 0.25 -23.86
CA ARG A 229 1.40 0.27 -23.97
C ARG A 229 0.71 -0.79 -23.10
N GLU A 230 1.47 -1.50 -22.27
CA GLU A 230 1.03 -2.51 -21.33
C GLU A 230 0.34 -3.74 -21.96
N LYS A 231 0.66 -4.10 -23.22
CA LYS A 231 0.12 -5.34 -23.84
C LYS A 231 0.65 -6.60 -23.18
N THR A 232 1.88 -6.55 -22.67
CA THR A 232 2.52 -7.57 -21.84
C THR A 232 3.33 -6.90 -20.73
N TRP A 233 3.86 -7.66 -19.76
CA TRP A 233 4.72 -7.09 -18.71
C TRP A 233 6.19 -7.08 -19.07
N TYR A 234 6.64 -8.10 -19.79
CA TYR A 234 8.04 -8.30 -20.13
C TYR A 234 8.19 -8.81 -21.56
N GLY A 235 9.33 -8.49 -22.18
CA GLY A 235 9.77 -9.05 -23.44
C GLY A 235 11.11 -9.74 -23.27
N LEU A 236 11.33 -10.81 -24.02
CA LEU A 236 12.62 -11.42 -24.24
C LEU A 236 12.85 -11.47 -25.75
N ALA A 237 13.68 -10.57 -26.24
CA ALA A 237 14.05 -10.52 -27.65
C ALA A 237 15.34 -11.34 -27.85
N ILE A 238 15.31 -12.31 -28.75
CA ILE A 238 16.56 -12.82 -29.34
C ILE A 238 16.88 -11.91 -30.53
N ASN A 239 18.04 -11.26 -30.49
CA ASN A 239 18.38 -10.20 -31.42
C ASN A 239 18.82 -10.74 -32.79
N VAL A 240 18.53 -9.97 -33.83
CA VAL A 240 18.87 -10.31 -35.22
C VAL A 240 20.37 -10.63 -35.34
N GLY A 241 20.69 -11.77 -35.96
CA GLY A 241 22.07 -12.18 -36.24
C GLY A 241 22.82 -12.74 -35.03
N ALA A 242 22.16 -13.04 -33.91
CA ALA A 242 22.79 -13.73 -32.77
C ALA A 242 23.48 -15.02 -33.20
N SER A 243 22.81 -15.86 -34.00
CA SER A 243 23.38 -17.11 -34.52
C SER A 243 24.50 -16.90 -35.52
N SER A 244 24.36 -15.93 -36.43
CA SER A 244 25.38 -15.65 -37.44
C SER A 244 26.64 -15.05 -36.81
N ASN A 245 26.48 -14.13 -35.85
CA ASN A 245 27.59 -13.52 -35.12
C ASN A 245 28.33 -14.55 -34.28
N PHE A 246 27.60 -15.44 -33.61
CA PHE A 246 28.18 -16.55 -32.87
C PHE A 246 28.96 -17.51 -33.78
N THR A 247 28.36 -17.94 -34.89
CA THR A 247 29.01 -18.84 -35.85
C THR A 247 30.25 -18.20 -36.47
N ALA A 248 30.17 -16.91 -36.84
CA ALA A 248 31.30 -16.15 -37.34
C ALA A 248 32.43 -16.08 -36.31
N ALA A 249 32.10 -15.82 -35.04
CA ALA A 249 33.07 -15.76 -33.95
C ALA A 249 33.83 -17.08 -33.74
N ILE A 250 33.15 -18.23 -33.91
CA ILE A 250 33.80 -19.55 -33.90
C ILE A 250 34.77 -19.66 -35.08
N SER A 251 34.32 -19.35 -36.30
CA SER A 251 35.11 -19.56 -37.52
C SER A 251 36.34 -18.65 -37.61
N SER A 252 36.26 -17.43 -37.10
CA SER A 252 37.33 -16.42 -37.20
C SER A 252 38.13 -16.25 -35.90
N ALA A 253 37.87 -17.06 -34.87
CA ALA A 253 38.43 -16.91 -33.53
C ALA A 253 38.36 -15.46 -33.00
N ASN A 254 37.17 -14.85 -33.09
CA ASN A 254 37.00 -13.42 -32.84
C ASN A 254 37.08 -13.07 -31.34
N ALA A 255 38.21 -12.50 -30.91
CA ALA A 255 38.40 -12.04 -29.54
C ALA A 255 37.46 -10.88 -29.13
N ALA A 256 36.89 -10.14 -30.10
CA ALA A 256 35.96 -9.04 -29.86
C ALA A 256 34.48 -9.48 -29.83
N TYR A 257 34.19 -10.78 -29.88
CA TYR A 257 32.82 -11.29 -29.79
C TYR A 257 32.18 -10.90 -28.44
N ASN A 258 31.04 -10.20 -28.52
CA ASN A 258 30.25 -9.82 -27.36
C ASN A 258 28.97 -10.64 -27.31
N SER A 259 28.92 -11.64 -26.42
CA SER A 259 27.74 -12.50 -26.26
C SER A 259 26.54 -11.80 -25.64
N SER A 260 26.74 -10.66 -24.97
CA SER A 260 25.65 -9.92 -24.28
C SER A 260 24.61 -9.36 -25.25
N THR A 261 24.97 -9.18 -26.53
CA THR A 261 24.05 -8.67 -27.56
C THR A 261 23.10 -9.73 -28.11
N ALA A 262 23.24 -11.01 -27.72
CA ALA A 262 22.40 -12.09 -28.27
C ALA A 262 20.94 -12.00 -27.79
N ILE A 263 20.74 -11.65 -26.52
CA ILE A 263 19.41 -11.60 -25.91
C ILE A 263 19.20 -10.24 -25.23
N THR A 264 18.01 -9.67 -25.36
CA THR A 264 17.60 -8.49 -24.59
C THR A 264 16.34 -8.79 -23.80
N PHE A 265 16.45 -8.74 -22.47
CA PHE A 265 15.30 -8.77 -21.56
C PHE A 265 14.77 -7.35 -21.37
N ILE A 266 13.50 -7.15 -21.69
CA ILE A 266 12.87 -5.83 -21.76
C ILE A 266 11.75 -5.75 -20.71
N GLY A 267 11.69 -4.65 -19.98
CA GLY A 267 10.57 -4.36 -19.09
C GLY A 267 10.54 -2.90 -18.64
N SER A 268 9.52 -2.54 -17.85
CA SER A 268 9.35 -1.19 -17.31
C SER A 268 9.31 -1.23 -15.79
N GLU A 269 10.39 -0.81 -15.14
CA GLU A 269 10.45 -0.80 -13.66
C GLU A 269 9.44 0.18 -13.06
N ALA A 270 9.28 1.37 -13.65
CA ALA A 270 8.37 2.38 -13.15
C ALA A 270 6.88 1.98 -13.20
N ARG A 271 6.52 0.92 -13.93
CA ARG A 271 5.18 0.32 -13.87
C ARG A 271 4.90 -0.27 -12.48
N SER A 272 5.89 -0.96 -11.91
CA SER A 272 5.90 -1.42 -10.52
C SER A 272 7.31 -1.90 -10.13
N GLU A 273 7.97 -1.10 -9.31
CA GLU A 273 9.36 -1.31 -8.88
C GLU A 273 9.52 -2.59 -8.05
N ASN A 274 8.50 -2.93 -7.24
CA ASN A 274 8.53 -4.10 -6.36
C ASN A 274 8.54 -5.41 -7.16
N ILE A 275 7.59 -5.57 -8.09
CA ILE A 275 7.52 -6.80 -8.89
C ILE A 275 8.68 -6.88 -9.89
N PHE A 276 9.10 -5.74 -10.46
CA PHE A 276 10.20 -5.71 -11.42
C PHE A 276 11.50 -6.18 -10.78
N ARG A 277 11.82 -5.71 -9.57
CA ARG A 277 13.03 -6.12 -8.82
C ARG A 277 13.04 -7.60 -8.44
N GLN A 278 11.87 -8.19 -8.23
CA GLN A 278 11.74 -9.63 -8.01
C GLN A 278 11.94 -10.41 -9.31
N HIS A 279 11.23 -10.00 -10.37
CA HIS A 279 11.25 -10.69 -11.66
C HIS A 279 12.58 -10.61 -12.39
N ILE A 280 13.27 -9.47 -12.35
CA ILE A 280 14.60 -9.35 -12.96
C ILE A 280 15.56 -10.41 -12.38
N ARG A 281 15.55 -10.63 -11.05
CA ARG A 281 16.38 -11.66 -10.41
C ARG A 281 16.02 -13.06 -10.89
N ILE A 282 14.73 -13.36 -11.01
CA ILE A 282 14.25 -14.65 -11.51
C ILE A 282 14.73 -14.86 -12.95
N VAL A 283 14.57 -13.87 -13.82
CA VAL A 283 14.91 -13.97 -15.24
C VAL A 283 16.42 -14.04 -15.45
N THR A 284 17.22 -13.24 -14.74
CA THR A 284 18.69 -13.32 -14.86
C THR A 284 19.20 -14.68 -14.42
N THR A 285 18.68 -15.26 -13.34
CA THR A 285 19.04 -16.63 -12.93
C THR A 285 18.64 -17.67 -13.98
N GLN A 286 17.47 -17.52 -14.61
CA GLN A 286 17.05 -18.39 -15.71
C GLN A 286 18.00 -18.27 -16.92
N LEU A 287 18.35 -17.05 -17.31
CA LEU A 287 19.26 -16.78 -18.42
C LEU A 287 20.67 -17.29 -18.14
N ASP A 288 21.19 -17.13 -16.93
CA ASP A 288 22.50 -17.65 -16.53
C ASP A 288 22.55 -19.19 -16.63
N MET A 289 21.48 -19.88 -16.21
CA MET A 289 21.36 -21.33 -16.35
C MET A 289 21.31 -21.76 -17.83
N ILE A 290 20.55 -21.04 -18.66
CA ILE A 290 20.46 -21.32 -20.10
C ILE A 290 21.81 -21.07 -20.77
N ALA A 291 22.48 -19.96 -20.46
CA ALA A 291 23.81 -19.64 -20.99
C ALA A 291 24.84 -20.69 -20.62
N ALA A 292 24.84 -21.18 -19.37
CA ALA A 292 25.72 -22.26 -18.93
C ALA A 292 25.44 -23.58 -19.66
N GLN A 293 24.17 -23.95 -19.84
CA GLN A 293 23.80 -25.15 -20.61
C GLN A 293 24.20 -25.03 -22.09
N PHE A 294 23.99 -23.84 -22.67
CA PHE A 294 24.40 -23.55 -24.04
C PHE A 294 25.93 -23.63 -24.20
N ALA A 295 26.70 -23.11 -23.25
CA ALA A 295 28.16 -23.22 -23.23
C ALA A 295 28.63 -24.69 -23.23
N LEU A 296 28.01 -25.54 -22.43
CA LEU A 296 28.32 -26.97 -22.41
C LEU A 296 27.98 -27.66 -23.73
N GLN A 297 26.89 -27.30 -24.39
CA GLN A 297 26.53 -27.83 -25.71
C GLN A 297 27.51 -27.36 -26.77
N VAL A 298 27.85 -26.07 -26.78
CA VAL A 298 28.85 -25.48 -27.68
C VAL A 298 30.20 -26.16 -27.53
N ALA A 299 30.69 -26.35 -26.30
CA ALA A 299 31.97 -27.02 -26.06
C ALA A 299 32.01 -28.45 -26.61
N LYS A 300 30.92 -29.21 -26.46
CA LYS A 300 30.78 -30.58 -27.02
C LYS A 300 30.69 -30.59 -28.55
N ASN A 301 29.97 -29.64 -29.12
CA ASN A 301 29.79 -29.54 -30.57
C ASN A 301 31.10 -29.12 -31.22
N ILE A 302 31.78 -28.11 -30.68
CA ILE A 302 33.06 -27.62 -31.19
C ILE A 302 34.16 -28.69 -31.06
N SER A 303 34.22 -29.43 -29.95
CA SER A 303 35.24 -30.48 -29.77
C SER A 303 35.11 -31.62 -30.77
N SER A 304 33.91 -31.85 -31.32
CA SER A 304 33.64 -32.91 -32.31
C SER A 304 33.62 -32.42 -33.76
N SER A 305 33.37 -31.12 -34.00
CA SER A 305 33.19 -30.56 -35.36
C SER A 305 34.37 -29.74 -35.88
N LEU A 306 35.22 -29.18 -35.00
CA LEU A 306 36.37 -28.37 -35.41
C LEU A 306 37.66 -29.20 -35.46
N PRO A 307 38.52 -28.99 -36.48
CA PRO A 307 39.87 -29.55 -36.48
C PRO A 307 40.67 -29.11 -35.25
N ALA A 308 41.54 -30.00 -34.72
CA ALA A 308 42.29 -29.75 -33.48
C ALA A 308 43.12 -28.45 -33.52
N ALA A 309 43.69 -28.09 -34.68
CA ALA A 309 44.42 -26.85 -34.86
C ALA A 309 43.53 -25.60 -34.67
N ASN A 310 42.36 -25.58 -35.30
CA ASN A 310 41.41 -24.46 -35.20
C ASN A 310 40.84 -24.34 -33.79
N LEU A 311 40.60 -25.47 -33.12
CA LEU A 311 40.18 -25.49 -31.72
C LEU A 311 41.24 -24.88 -30.80
N ALA A 312 42.51 -25.22 -31.00
CA ALA A 312 43.62 -24.64 -30.23
C ALA A 312 43.73 -23.12 -30.45
N THR A 313 43.55 -22.65 -31.69
CA THR A 313 43.52 -21.21 -32.01
C THR A 313 42.33 -20.50 -31.36
N LEU A 314 41.13 -21.09 -31.41
CA LEU A 314 39.93 -20.52 -30.78
C LEU A 314 40.11 -20.40 -29.26
N LEU A 315 40.60 -21.45 -28.59
CA LEU A 315 40.80 -21.45 -27.14
C LEU A 315 41.92 -20.51 -26.68
N SER A 316 42.93 -20.27 -27.51
CA SER A 316 44.02 -19.34 -27.18
C SER A 316 43.68 -17.88 -27.49
N THR A 317 42.91 -17.62 -28.54
CA THR A 317 42.64 -16.25 -29.04
C THR A 317 41.30 -15.71 -28.53
N ALA A 318 40.27 -16.55 -28.46
CA ALA A 318 38.91 -16.15 -28.08
C ALA A 318 38.22 -17.22 -27.20
N PRO A 319 38.80 -17.58 -26.03
CA PRO A 319 38.25 -18.60 -25.14
C PRO A 319 36.80 -18.32 -24.70
N GLN A 320 36.41 -17.06 -24.60
CA GLN A 320 35.06 -16.62 -24.24
C GLN A 320 33.97 -17.07 -25.22
N VAL A 321 34.33 -17.33 -26.49
CA VAL A 321 33.40 -17.90 -27.48
C VAL A 321 32.97 -19.32 -27.07
N VAL A 322 33.79 -20.03 -26.28
CA VAL A 322 33.48 -21.37 -25.76
C VAL A 322 32.94 -21.32 -24.33
N THR A 323 33.51 -20.48 -23.47
CA THR A 323 33.15 -20.45 -22.04
C THR A 323 31.92 -19.58 -21.73
N ALA A 324 31.64 -18.56 -22.55
CA ALA A 324 30.49 -17.67 -22.43
C ALA A 324 29.87 -17.31 -23.80
N PRO A 325 29.47 -18.31 -24.62
CA PRO A 325 28.97 -18.11 -25.98
C PRO A 325 27.65 -17.32 -26.06
N LEU A 326 26.85 -17.38 -24.99
CA LEU A 326 25.54 -16.74 -24.91
C LEU A 326 25.50 -15.79 -23.71
N GLY A 327 25.03 -14.58 -23.95
CA GLY A 327 24.85 -13.55 -22.94
C GLY A 327 23.57 -12.77 -23.20
N TYR A 328 23.30 -11.80 -22.32
CA TYR A 328 22.09 -11.00 -22.39
C TYR A 328 22.32 -9.57 -21.89
N THR A 329 21.40 -8.69 -22.26
CA THR A 329 21.29 -7.32 -21.79
C THR A 329 19.91 -7.09 -21.18
N VAL A 330 19.81 -6.16 -20.22
CA VAL A 330 18.53 -5.76 -19.63
C VAL A 330 18.18 -4.35 -20.07
N ALA A 331 17.09 -4.22 -20.82
CA ALA A 331 16.51 -2.96 -21.26
C ALA A 331 15.36 -2.55 -20.31
N ASN A 332 15.65 -1.68 -19.35
CA ASN A 332 14.64 -1.06 -18.51
C ASN A 332 14.09 0.20 -19.21
N LEU A 333 12.93 0.08 -19.84
CA LEU A 333 12.35 1.13 -20.68
C LEU A 333 11.99 2.39 -19.90
N ARG A 334 11.62 2.24 -18.62
CA ARG A 334 11.33 3.36 -17.71
C ARG A 334 11.87 3.01 -16.32
N PRO A 335 13.12 3.41 -16.00
CA PRO A 335 13.70 3.19 -14.68
C PRO A 335 12.94 3.94 -13.59
N PHE A 336 12.83 3.33 -12.40
CA PHE A 336 12.37 4.03 -11.20
C PHE A 336 13.57 4.70 -10.54
N ASP A 337 14.03 5.79 -11.13
CA ASP A 337 15.31 6.45 -10.83
C ASP A 337 15.24 7.54 -9.75
N ILE A 338 14.04 7.91 -9.30
CA ILE A 338 13.83 8.94 -8.27
C ILE A 338 13.20 8.32 -7.02
N PRO A 339 13.97 8.07 -5.94
CA PRO A 339 13.47 7.42 -4.73
C PRO A 339 12.31 8.17 -4.06
N VAL A 340 12.30 9.51 -4.12
CA VAL A 340 11.24 10.35 -3.55
C VAL A 340 9.87 10.05 -4.18
N ALA A 341 9.84 9.52 -5.41
CA ALA A 341 8.59 9.13 -6.06
C ALA A 341 7.85 8.00 -5.31
N SER A 342 8.55 7.19 -4.50
CA SER A 342 7.92 6.16 -3.67
C SER A 342 7.02 6.77 -2.58
N ALA A 343 7.34 7.99 -2.13
CA ALA A 343 6.48 8.73 -1.21
C ALA A 343 5.15 9.06 -1.90
N VAL A 344 5.17 9.72 -3.06
CA VAL A 344 3.92 10.19 -3.71
C VAL A 344 3.12 9.09 -4.41
N THR A 345 3.73 7.94 -4.73
CA THR A 345 3.03 6.80 -5.35
C THR A 345 2.45 5.81 -4.35
N PHE A 346 2.81 5.90 -3.06
CA PHE A 346 2.38 4.96 -2.04
C PHE A 346 2.13 5.61 -0.66
N VAL A 347 3.16 5.84 0.14
CA VAL A 347 3.02 6.25 1.56
C VAL A 347 2.34 7.62 1.69
N GLY A 348 2.70 8.54 0.82
CA GLY A 348 2.15 9.88 0.74
C GLY A 348 0.65 9.92 0.45
N LEU A 349 0.08 8.90 -0.18
CA LEU A 349 -1.37 8.82 -0.38
C LEU A 349 -2.11 8.66 0.96
N ILE A 350 -1.49 7.97 1.93
CA ILE A 350 -2.00 7.90 3.30
C ILE A 350 -1.99 9.29 3.93
N TYR A 351 -0.92 10.07 3.74
CA TYR A 351 -0.85 11.45 4.24
C TYR A 351 -1.90 12.34 3.60
N LEU A 352 -2.11 12.21 2.28
CA LEU A 352 -3.15 12.95 1.55
C LEU A 352 -4.54 12.66 2.15
N LEU A 353 -4.83 11.40 2.47
CA LEU A 353 -6.08 11.02 3.12
C LEU A 353 -6.18 11.52 4.57
N ILE A 354 -5.11 11.43 5.35
CA ILE A 354 -5.07 11.95 6.72
C ILE A 354 -5.30 13.47 6.73
N LEU A 355 -4.64 14.22 5.85
CA LEU A 355 -4.88 15.66 5.69
C LEU A 355 -6.33 15.94 5.30
N SER A 356 -6.91 15.11 4.42
CA SER A 356 -8.32 15.23 4.06
C SER A 356 -9.25 15.04 5.25
N PHE A 357 -8.92 14.08 6.14
CA PHE A 357 -9.63 13.84 7.39
C PHE A 357 -9.49 15.00 8.39
N PHE A 358 -8.30 15.61 8.50
CA PHE A 358 -8.12 16.79 9.34
C PHE A 358 -9.03 17.94 8.92
N VAL A 359 -9.16 18.19 7.62
CA VAL A 359 -10.09 19.21 7.10
C VAL A 359 -11.54 18.88 7.47
N VAL A 360 -11.96 17.61 7.34
CA VAL A 360 -13.31 17.16 7.75
C VAL A 360 -13.54 17.44 9.23
N MET A 361 -12.56 17.14 10.08
CA MET A 361 -12.65 17.39 11.52
C MET A 361 -12.70 18.88 11.86
N VAL A 362 -11.84 19.70 11.24
CA VAL A 362 -11.84 21.16 11.41
C VAL A 362 -13.16 21.76 10.93
N SER A 363 -13.65 21.34 9.76
CA SER A 363 -14.92 21.82 9.22
C SER A 363 -16.11 21.41 10.10
N SER A 364 -16.11 20.18 10.61
CA SER A 364 -17.14 19.72 11.56
C SER A 364 -17.08 20.49 12.88
N GLY A 365 -15.88 20.74 13.43
CA GLY A 365 -15.70 21.52 14.65
C GLY A 365 -16.13 22.98 14.47
N ALA A 366 -15.77 23.60 13.34
CA ALA A 366 -16.17 24.97 13.02
C ALA A 366 -17.69 25.12 12.89
N ARG A 367 -18.39 24.15 12.26
CA ARG A 367 -19.86 24.15 12.18
C ARG A 367 -20.53 23.97 13.53
N ALA A 368 -19.98 23.10 14.39
CA ALA A 368 -20.47 22.90 15.74
C ALA A 368 -20.29 24.16 16.61
N ALA A 369 -19.10 24.77 16.59
CA ALA A 369 -18.78 25.96 17.37
C ALA A 369 -19.57 27.20 16.92
N SER A 370 -19.82 27.36 15.61
CA SER A 370 -20.63 28.45 15.07
C SER A 370 -22.15 28.23 15.18
N GLY A 371 -22.59 27.03 15.59
CA GLY A 371 -24.01 26.67 15.63
C GLY A 371 -24.67 26.55 14.25
N MET A 372 -23.88 26.45 13.17
CA MET A 372 -24.39 26.37 11.80
C MET A 372 -25.26 25.12 11.57
N ASP A 373 -24.95 24.00 12.23
CA ASP A 373 -25.69 22.74 12.08
C ASP A 373 -27.17 22.87 12.49
N THR A 374 -27.49 23.71 13.48
CA THR A 374 -28.87 23.91 13.96
C THR A 374 -29.57 25.08 13.29
N ARG A 375 -28.83 26.13 12.88
CA ARG A 375 -29.41 27.39 12.37
C ARG A 375 -29.60 27.44 10.87
N LEU A 376 -28.77 26.77 10.07
CA LEU A 376 -28.84 26.87 8.62
C LEU A 376 -29.98 26.03 8.02
N THR A 377 -30.50 26.45 6.86
CA THR A 377 -31.38 25.59 6.07
C THR A 377 -30.61 24.37 5.56
N LEU A 378 -31.33 23.29 5.21
CA LEU A 378 -30.69 22.05 4.73
C LEU A 378 -29.79 22.30 3.50
N GLY A 379 -30.28 23.06 2.53
CA GLY A 379 -29.52 23.41 1.32
C GLY A 379 -28.28 24.23 1.65
N SER A 380 -28.42 25.28 2.46
CA SER A 380 -27.30 26.12 2.89
C SER A 380 -26.23 25.33 3.63
N LEU A 381 -26.63 24.43 4.53
CA LEU A 381 -25.70 23.56 5.25
C LEU A 381 -24.93 22.63 4.31
N ILE A 382 -25.62 21.99 3.36
CA ILE A 382 -24.97 21.14 2.34
C ILE A 382 -23.97 21.96 1.52
N SER A 383 -24.35 23.16 1.08
CA SER A 383 -23.47 24.06 0.31
C SER A 383 -22.22 24.44 1.11
N VAL A 384 -22.35 24.80 2.40
CA VAL A 384 -21.21 25.10 3.26
C VAL A 384 -20.27 23.90 3.37
N ARG A 385 -20.81 22.69 3.56
CA ARG A 385 -20.01 21.45 3.70
C ARG A 385 -19.23 21.12 2.43
N LEU A 386 -19.85 21.21 1.27
CA LEU A 386 -19.19 20.96 -0.01
C LEU A 386 -18.19 22.06 -0.36
N LEU A 387 -18.61 23.33 -0.32
CA LEU A 387 -17.77 24.44 -0.78
C LEU A 387 -16.55 24.65 0.12
N SER A 388 -16.71 24.59 1.45
CA SER A 388 -15.57 24.71 2.37
C SER A 388 -14.54 23.59 2.16
N SER A 389 -15.00 22.35 1.93
CA SER A 389 -14.11 21.22 1.67
C SER A 389 -13.38 21.38 0.34
N VAL A 390 -14.09 21.75 -0.73
CA VAL A 390 -13.52 21.96 -2.07
C VAL A 390 -12.41 23.01 -2.05
N LEU A 391 -12.67 24.16 -1.41
CA LEU A 391 -11.71 25.26 -1.28
C LEU A 391 -10.52 24.86 -0.40
N ALA A 392 -10.76 24.26 0.77
CA ALA A 392 -9.68 23.84 1.66
C ALA A 392 -8.75 22.82 0.99
N TYR A 393 -9.32 21.83 0.30
CA TYR A 393 -8.52 20.84 -0.43
C TYR A 393 -7.73 21.46 -1.59
N PHE A 394 -8.24 22.49 -2.25
CA PHE A 394 -7.54 23.18 -3.33
C PHE A 394 -6.21 23.78 -2.83
N PHE A 395 -6.24 24.50 -1.70
CA PHE A 395 -5.03 25.10 -1.12
C PHE A 395 -4.11 24.06 -0.48
N ILE A 396 -4.64 23.10 0.28
CA ILE A 396 -3.81 22.08 0.95
C ILE A 396 -3.10 21.19 -0.07
N SER A 397 -3.79 20.78 -1.13
CA SER A 397 -3.18 19.99 -2.21
C SER A 397 -2.09 20.76 -2.97
N LEU A 398 -2.16 22.10 -3.04
CA LEU A 398 -1.10 22.93 -3.59
C LEU A 398 0.17 22.82 -2.75
N PHE A 399 0.08 23.04 -1.43
CA PHE A 399 1.24 22.92 -0.55
C PHE A 399 1.81 21.50 -0.51
N TYR A 400 0.95 20.49 -0.55
CA TYR A 400 1.36 19.08 -0.68
C TYR A 400 2.13 18.82 -1.99
N THR A 401 1.69 19.44 -3.08
CA THR A 401 2.37 19.37 -4.38
C THR A 401 3.71 20.12 -4.37
N LEU A 402 3.74 21.31 -3.77
CA LEU A 402 4.96 22.11 -3.63
C LEU A 402 6.01 21.42 -2.76
N LEU A 403 5.60 20.65 -1.74
CA LEU A 403 6.51 19.80 -0.97
C LEU A 403 7.23 18.80 -1.88
N SER A 404 6.50 18.11 -2.76
CA SER A 404 7.09 17.17 -3.72
C SER A 404 8.05 17.87 -4.69
N ARG A 405 7.73 19.10 -5.10
CA ARG A 405 8.60 19.93 -5.92
C ARG A 405 9.86 20.39 -5.17
N ALA A 406 9.75 20.72 -3.88
CA ALA A 406 10.89 21.11 -3.04
C ALA A 406 11.90 19.97 -2.88
N PHE A 407 11.43 18.73 -2.81
CA PHE A 407 12.27 17.52 -2.85
C PHE A 407 12.61 17.05 -4.27
N GLN A 408 12.60 17.98 -5.24
CA GLN A 408 13.11 17.82 -6.60
C GLN A 408 12.46 16.67 -7.40
N LEU A 409 11.19 16.34 -7.12
CA LEU A 409 10.46 15.40 -7.97
C LEU A 409 10.29 15.99 -9.39
N PRO A 410 10.69 15.29 -10.46
CA PRO A 410 10.59 15.80 -11.81
C PRO A 410 9.16 15.65 -12.35
N PHE A 411 8.59 16.75 -12.83
CA PHE A 411 7.24 16.79 -13.41
C PHE A 411 7.25 17.07 -14.92
N ASP A 412 8.41 17.44 -15.46
CA ASP A 412 8.63 17.85 -16.84
C ASP A 412 8.76 16.68 -17.81
N ARG A 413 8.90 15.45 -17.29
CA ARG A 413 9.17 14.27 -18.12
C ARG A 413 8.06 14.01 -19.13
N ARG A 414 6.81 13.77 -18.72
CA ARG A 414 5.72 13.40 -19.66
C ARG A 414 5.02 14.62 -20.28
N PHE A 415 4.69 15.62 -19.47
CA PHE A 415 3.83 16.73 -19.86
C PHE A 415 4.54 18.10 -19.84
N GLY A 416 5.87 18.12 -19.77
CA GLY A 416 6.64 19.37 -19.71
C GLY A 416 6.21 20.25 -18.52
N SER A 417 6.12 21.56 -18.76
CA SER A 417 5.73 22.53 -17.72
C SER A 417 4.35 22.28 -17.11
N ALA A 418 3.43 21.63 -17.84
CA ALA A 418 2.09 21.33 -17.36
C ALA A 418 2.06 20.20 -16.31
N GLY A 419 3.10 19.36 -16.20
CA GLY A 419 3.09 18.20 -15.32
C GLY A 419 2.92 18.54 -13.83
N LEU A 420 3.44 19.68 -13.37
CA LEU A 420 3.27 20.14 -11.99
C LEU A 420 1.79 20.49 -11.72
N VAL A 421 1.14 21.17 -12.66
CA VAL A 421 -0.28 21.56 -12.55
C VAL A 421 -1.17 20.33 -12.60
N ILE A 422 -0.88 19.37 -13.48
CA ILE A 422 -1.61 18.10 -13.56
C ILE A 422 -1.45 17.32 -12.25
N PHE A 423 -0.25 17.25 -11.68
CA PHE A 423 -0.02 16.60 -10.39
C PHE A 423 -0.76 17.32 -9.24
N TRP A 424 -0.80 18.65 -9.25
CA TRP A 424 -1.61 19.41 -8.28
C TRP A 424 -3.09 19.11 -8.40
N MET A 425 -3.67 19.17 -9.60
CA MET A 425 -5.07 18.85 -9.84
C MET A 425 -5.39 17.38 -9.49
N LEU A 426 -4.45 16.46 -9.71
CA LEU A 426 -4.56 15.06 -9.30
C LEU A 426 -4.65 14.94 -7.77
N ASN A 427 -3.78 15.64 -7.04
CA ASN A 427 -3.83 15.66 -5.58
C ASN A 427 -5.13 16.30 -5.07
N TRP A 428 -5.58 17.40 -5.69
CA TRP A 428 -6.82 18.07 -5.33
C TRP A 428 -8.04 17.16 -5.53
N ILE A 429 -8.17 16.55 -6.71
CA ILE A 429 -9.26 15.63 -7.03
C ILE A 429 -9.15 14.35 -6.19
N GLY A 430 -7.93 13.89 -5.88
CA GLY A 430 -7.69 12.80 -4.94
C GLY A 430 -8.18 13.11 -3.52
N MET A 431 -7.93 14.32 -3.02
CA MET A 431 -8.44 14.80 -1.74
C MET A 431 -9.96 14.94 -1.76
N LEU A 432 -10.55 15.43 -2.86
CA LEU A 432 -12.00 15.47 -3.02
C LEU A 432 -12.62 14.06 -3.00
N ALA A 433 -12.06 13.12 -3.77
CA ALA A 433 -12.56 11.76 -3.88
C ALA A 433 -12.56 11.02 -2.54
N CYS A 434 -11.52 11.20 -1.73
CA CYS A 434 -11.40 10.51 -0.45
C CYS A 434 -11.98 11.31 0.73
N GLY A 435 -11.79 12.63 0.73
CA GLY A 435 -12.21 13.55 1.78
C GLY A 435 -13.70 13.78 1.81
N LEU A 436 -14.36 13.92 0.66
CA LEU A 436 -15.82 14.04 0.63
C LEU A 436 -16.52 12.74 1.05
N ALA A 437 -15.89 11.58 0.84
CA ALA A 437 -16.39 10.31 1.38
C ALA A 437 -16.37 10.32 2.92
N LEU A 438 -15.31 10.87 3.53
CA LEU A 438 -15.23 11.08 4.98
C LEU A 438 -16.26 12.12 5.47
N GLU A 439 -16.45 13.22 4.74
CA GLU A 439 -17.45 14.25 5.03
C GLU A 439 -18.89 13.71 4.92
N ALA A 440 -19.15 12.79 3.99
CA ALA A 440 -20.43 12.08 3.94
C ALA A 440 -20.58 11.20 5.18
N MET A 441 -19.59 10.35 5.47
CA MET A 441 -19.68 9.35 6.54
C MET A 441 -19.69 9.93 7.96
N ILE A 442 -19.04 11.07 8.23
CA ILE A 442 -19.11 11.72 9.54
C ILE A 442 -20.55 12.14 9.90
N THR A 443 -21.40 12.39 8.90
CA THR A 443 -22.82 12.71 9.09
C THR A 443 -23.59 11.54 9.70
N LEU A 444 -23.25 10.31 9.31
CA LEU A 444 -23.89 9.10 9.82
C LEU A 444 -23.22 8.56 11.07
N LEU A 445 -21.88 8.53 11.08
CA LEU A 445 -21.08 7.90 12.13
C LEU A 445 -20.79 8.84 13.29
N THR A 446 -21.05 10.14 13.14
CA THR A 446 -20.64 11.20 14.07
C THR A 446 -19.12 11.28 14.24
N VAL A 447 -18.66 12.32 14.95
CA VAL A 447 -17.24 12.48 15.32
C VAL A 447 -16.72 11.27 16.12
N ARG A 448 -17.59 10.55 16.83
CA ARG A 448 -17.21 9.42 17.68
C ARG A 448 -16.78 8.19 16.89
N PHE A 449 -17.43 7.86 15.77
CA PHE A 449 -17.17 6.61 15.05
C PHE A 449 -16.53 6.79 13.66
N VAL A 450 -16.41 8.03 13.15
CA VAL A 450 -15.71 8.30 11.88
C VAL A 450 -14.25 7.76 11.84
N PRO A 451 -13.47 7.70 12.94
CA PRO A 451 -12.12 7.13 12.88
C PRO A 451 -12.09 5.65 12.47
N PHE A 452 -13.12 4.86 12.79
CA PHE A 452 -13.19 3.47 12.36
C PHE A 452 -13.40 3.34 10.85
N PHE A 453 -14.21 4.23 10.26
CA PHE A 453 -14.34 4.30 8.81
C PHE A 453 -13.05 4.76 8.15
N LEU A 454 -12.34 5.75 8.74
CA LEU A 454 -11.03 6.18 8.25
C LEU A 454 -10.05 5.00 8.16
N ILE A 455 -9.99 4.13 9.18
CA ILE A 455 -9.13 2.95 9.16
C ILE A 455 -9.49 2.02 7.98
N ILE A 456 -10.77 1.67 7.81
CA ILE A 456 -11.24 0.84 6.69
C ILE A 456 -10.88 1.47 5.35
N TRP A 457 -11.07 2.78 5.25
CA TRP A 457 -10.85 3.54 4.02
C TRP A 457 -9.37 3.62 3.63
N ILE A 458 -8.47 3.85 4.60
CA ILE A 458 -7.02 3.80 4.41
C ILE A 458 -6.60 2.38 3.98
N ILE A 459 -6.98 1.38 4.75
CA ILE A 459 -6.49 0.00 4.57
C ILE A 459 -6.95 -0.58 3.23
N SER A 460 -8.20 -0.35 2.84
CA SER A 460 -8.71 -0.83 1.54
C SER A 460 -7.97 -0.18 0.36
N ASN A 461 -7.68 1.11 0.45
CA ASN A 461 -6.97 1.83 -0.61
C ASN A 461 -5.49 1.44 -0.72
N VAL A 462 -4.77 1.34 0.41
CA VAL A 462 -3.33 1.07 0.41
C VAL A 462 -2.99 -0.37 0.00
N SER A 463 -3.90 -1.32 0.24
CA SER A 463 -3.68 -2.75 -0.03
C SER A 463 -3.46 -3.09 -1.51
N VAL A 464 -3.85 -2.20 -2.43
CA VAL A 464 -3.78 -2.42 -3.88
C VAL A 464 -2.67 -1.63 -4.58
N CYS A 465 -1.80 -0.97 -3.82
CA CYS A 465 -0.78 -0.06 -4.36
C CYS A 465 0.66 -0.60 -4.32
N ILE A 466 0.96 -1.56 -3.44
CA ILE A 466 2.32 -2.09 -3.29
C ILE A 466 2.72 -2.98 -4.47
N TYR A 467 1.84 -3.92 -4.80
CA TYR A 467 2.04 -4.87 -5.88
C TYR A 467 0.99 -4.64 -6.96
N PRO A 468 1.30 -4.99 -8.22
CA PRO A 468 0.32 -4.93 -9.29
C PRO A 468 -0.90 -5.80 -8.96
N ILE A 469 -2.09 -5.25 -9.19
CA ILE A 469 -3.35 -6.00 -8.99
C ILE A 469 -3.36 -7.37 -9.69
N PRO A 470 -2.79 -7.56 -10.90
CA PRO A 470 -2.77 -8.88 -11.53
C PRO A 470 -2.08 -9.98 -10.72
N VAL A 471 -1.06 -9.66 -9.91
CA VAL A 471 -0.36 -10.67 -9.09
C VAL A 471 -1.03 -10.94 -7.75
N LEU A 472 -1.95 -10.07 -7.33
CA LEU A 472 -2.69 -10.21 -6.08
C LEU A 472 -3.81 -11.26 -6.20
N PRO A 473 -4.30 -11.80 -5.07
CA PRO A 473 -5.54 -12.58 -5.05
C PRO A 473 -6.70 -11.82 -5.72
N HIS A 474 -7.59 -12.52 -6.42
CA HIS A 474 -8.65 -11.89 -7.22
C HIS A 474 -9.57 -10.93 -6.46
N VAL A 475 -9.72 -11.11 -5.14
CA VAL A 475 -10.48 -10.18 -4.29
C VAL A 475 -9.97 -8.74 -4.40
N PHE A 476 -8.67 -8.52 -4.65
CA PHE A 476 -8.08 -7.18 -4.75
C PHE A 476 -8.33 -6.48 -6.09
N ARG A 477 -9.06 -7.11 -7.02
CA ARG A 477 -9.47 -6.46 -8.28
C ARG A 477 -10.37 -5.25 -8.09
N TYR A 478 -10.98 -5.07 -6.92
CA TYR A 478 -11.67 -3.81 -6.58
C TYR A 478 -10.73 -2.60 -6.71
N GLY A 479 -9.41 -2.80 -6.55
CA GLY A 479 -8.42 -1.74 -6.56
C GLY A 479 -8.43 -0.89 -7.81
N TYR A 480 -8.81 -1.43 -8.97
CA TYR A 480 -8.92 -0.66 -10.21
C TYR A 480 -9.89 0.52 -10.08
N GLY A 481 -10.95 0.35 -9.29
CA GLY A 481 -11.93 1.39 -9.04
C GLY A 481 -11.60 2.29 -7.85
N PHE A 482 -10.49 2.07 -7.12
CA PHE A 482 -10.22 2.79 -5.86
C PHE A 482 -9.29 4.00 -6.06
N PRO A 483 -9.44 5.07 -5.25
CA PRO A 483 -8.67 6.30 -5.44
C PRO A 483 -7.15 6.12 -5.45
N PHE A 484 -6.57 5.42 -4.49
CA PHE A 484 -5.11 5.38 -4.36
C PHE A 484 -4.43 4.70 -5.55
N TYR A 485 -5.02 3.65 -6.10
CA TYR A 485 -4.50 2.98 -7.29
C TYR A 485 -4.45 3.94 -8.48
N ASN A 486 -5.53 4.70 -8.71
CA ASN A 486 -5.64 5.64 -9.82
C ASN A 486 -4.71 6.85 -9.66
N ILE A 487 -4.55 7.36 -8.43
CA ILE A 487 -3.58 8.42 -8.14
C ILE A 487 -2.15 7.89 -8.39
N SER A 488 -1.79 6.74 -7.81
CA SER A 488 -0.47 6.14 -8.00
C SER A 488 -0.13 5.93 -9.48
N ARG A 489 -1.09 5.41 -10.27
CA ARG A 489 -0.93 5.18 -11.70
C ARG A 489 -0.72 6.47 -12.48
N ALA A 490 -1.50 7.52 -12.20
CA ALA A 490 -1.33 8.83 -12.84
C ALA A 490 0.01 9.49 -12.46
N VAL A 491 0.44 9.39 -11.19
CA VAL A 491 1.75 9.89 -10.75
C VAL A 491 2.89 9.18 -11.50
N ARG A 492 2.81 7.86 -11.66
CA ARG A 492 3.80 7.09 -12.42
C ARG A 492 3.88 7.56 -13.89
N THR A 493 2.75 7.90 -14.51
CA THR A 493 2.73 8.47 -15.86
C THR A 493 3.40 9.85 -15.90
N ILE A 494 3.08 10.74 -14.96
CA ILE A 494 3.64 12.11 -14.92
C ILE A 494 5.16 12.07 -14.72
N VAL A 495 5.63 11.29 -13.74
CA VAL A 495 7.04 11.27 -13.29
C VAL A 495 7.90 10.33 -14.13
N PHE A 496 7.38 9.23 -14.66
CA PHE A 496 8.19 8.21 -15.32
C PHE A 496 7.76 7.89 -16.74
N ARG A 497 6.84 8.64 -17.36
CA ARG A 497 6.40 8.41 -18.74
C ARG A 497 5.95 6.96 -18.99
N THR A 498 5.29 6.34 -18.00
CA THR A 498 4.59 5.06 -18.19
C THR A 498 3.36 5.26 -19.08
N LYS A 499 2.56 4.20 -19.28
CA LYS A 499 1.33 4.27 -20.06
C LYS A 499 0.45 5.46 -19.67
N ASP A 500 -0.07 6.15 -20.68
CA ASP A 500 -0.90 7.32 -20.48
C ASP A 500 -2.37 6.96 -20.30
N ASP A 501 -2.73 6.69 -19.06
CA ASP A 501 -4.12 6.46 -18.63
C ASP A 501 -4.62 7.60 -17.73
N VAL A 502 -3.96 8.78 -17.75
CA VAL A 502 -4.23 9.88 -16.82
C VAL A 502 -5.69 10.34 -16.91
N GLY A 503 -6.26 10.45 -18.11
CA GLY A 503 -7.67 10.79 -18.30
C GLY A 503 -8.63 9.79 -17.64
N MET A 504 -8.37 8.49 -17.77
CA MET A 504 -9.17 7.45 -17.10
C MET A 504 -9.04 7.53 -15.58
N ASN A 505 -7.82 7.73 -15.07
CA ASN A 505 -7.56 7.87 -13.65
C ASN A 505 -8.33 9.06 -13.05
N PHE A 506 -8.33 10.22 -13.73
CA PHE A 506 -9.15 11.38 -13.33
C PHE A 506 -10.65 11.06 -13.38
N GLY A 507 -11.12 10.37 -14.42
CA GLY A 507 -12.52 9.96 -14.55
C GLY A 507 -13.00 9.11 -13.36
N ILE A 508 -12.20 8.13 -12.93
CA ILE A 508 -12.53 7.29 -11.76
C ILE A 508 -12.54 8.11 -10.47
N LEU A 509 -11.59 9.03 -10.28
CA LEU A 509 -11.59 9.89 -9.11
C LEU A 509 -12.79 10.83 -9.08
N LEU A 510 -13.16 11.42 -10.22
CA LEU A 510 -14.35 12.26 -10.35
C LEU A 510 -15.64 11.46 -10.11
N ALA A 511 -15.69 10.18 -10.47
CA ALA A 511 -16.81 9.31 -10.12
C ALA A 511 -16.98 9.18 -8.60
N TRP A 512 -15.90 9.04 -7.83
CA TRP A 512 -15.95 9.05 -6.36
C TRP A 512 -16.39 10.39 -5.78
N VAL A 513 -15.93 11.49 -6.38
CA VAL A 513 -16.42 12.84 -6.04
C VAL A 513 -17.93 12.93 -6.25
N ALA A 514 -18.44 12.49 -7.40
CA ALA A 514 -19.86 12.48 -7.70
C ALA A 514 -20.67 11.62 -6.70
N VAL A 515 -20.18 10.42 -6.37
CA VAL A 515 -20.79 9.56 -5.35
C VAL A 515 -20.89 10.27 -4.00
N SER A 516 -19.84 11.01 -3.62
CA SER A 516 -19.83 11.75 -2.36
C SER A 516 -20.74 12.99 -2.39
N CYS A 517 -20.80 13.69 -3.53
CA CYS A 517 -21.73 14.79 -3.76
C CYS A 517 -23.20 14.35 -3.73
N ILE A 518 -23.51 13.08 -3.99
CA ILE A 518 -24.86 12.52 -3.89
C ILE A 518 -25.13 11.99 -2.47
N THR A 519 -24.20 11.23 -1.91
CA THR A 519 -24.37 10.59 -0.59
C THR A 519 -24.42 11.60 0.55
N LEU A 520 -23.63 12.67 0.52
CA LEU A 520 -23.63 13.70 1.56
C LEU A 520 -25.01 14.37 1.71
N PRO A 521 -25.65 14.91 0.64
CA PRO A 521 -27.01 15.42 0.74
C PRO A 521 -28.03 14.42 1.25
N ILE A 522 -27.97 13.16 0.79
CA ILE A 522 -28.88 12.09 1.22
C ILE A 522 -28.73 11.85 2.71
N PHE A 523 -27.50 11.66 3.20
CA PHE A 523 -27.23 11.41 4.61
C PHE A 523 -27.64 12.61 5.48
N GLN A 524 -27.34 13.82 5.02
CA GLN A 524 -27.76 15.04 5.71
C GLN A 524 -29.29 15.16 5.79
N TRP A 525 -30.00 14.83 4.71
CA TRP A 525 -31.45 14.84 4.68
C TRP A 525 -32.04 13.82 5.66
N VAL A 526 -31.50 12.59 5.72
CA VAL A 526 -31.95 11.55 6.67
C VAL A 526 -31.79 12.04 8.11
N VAL A 527 -30.61 12.56 8.47
CA VAL A 527 -30.33 13.08 9.81
C VAL A 527 -31.25 14.25 10.16
N ARG A 528 -31.43 15.20 9.24
CA ARG A 528 -32.31 16.37 9.44
C ARG A 528 -33.77 15.98 9.62
N ARG A 529 -34.25 14.96 8.90
CA ARG A 529 -35.61 14.42 9.07
C ARG A 529 -35.80 13.81 10.45
N GLY A 530 -34.80 13.09 10.97
CA GLY A 530 -34.79 12.58 12.34
C GLY A 530 -34.86 13.70 13.39
N GLN A 531 -34.02 14.72 13.25
CA GLN A 531 -34.02 15.90 14.14
C GLN A 531 -35.37 16.61 14.18
N ARG A 532 -36.02 16.81 13.03
CA ARG A 532 -37.34 17.45 12.95
C ARG A 532 -38.43 16.60 13.61
N ARG A 533 -38.40 15.27 13.44
CA ARG A 533 -39.35 14.36 14.09
C ARG A 533 -39.20 14.38 15.61
N ALA A 534 -37.96 14.36 16.11
CA ALA A 534 -37.69 14.45 17.54
C ALA A 534 -38.18 15.79 18.13
N ALA A 535 -37.93 16.90 17.43
CA ALA A 535 -38.42 18.21 17.85
C ALA A 535 -39.96 18.29 17.88
N ALA A 536 -40.63 17.72 16.87
CA ALA A 536 -42.10 17.67 16.83
C ALA A 536 -42.70 16.79 17.94
N ALA A 537 -42.07 15.65 18.24
CA ALA A 537 -42.49 14.77 19.34
C ALA A 537 -42.33 15.44 20.72
N GLY A 538 -41.23 16.17 20.94
CA GLY A 538 -41.00 16.95 22.16
C GLY A 538 -41.98 18.11 22.33
N ALA A 539 -42.39 18.76 21.24
CA ALA A 539 -43.39 19.84 21.28
C ALA A 539 -44.83 19.33 21.53
N GLY A 540 -45.16 18.11 21.07
CA GLY A 540 -46.47 17.49 21.30
C GLY A 540 -46.70 17.00 22.74
N GLY A 541 -45.63 16.58 23.45
CA GLY A 541 -45.72 16.18 24.86
C GLY A 541 -46.02 17.34 25.82
N GLY A 542 -45.48 18.53 25.54
CA GLY A 542 -45.70 19.71 26.40
C GLY A 542 -47.09 20.36 26.27
N ALA A 543 -47.86 20.02 25.23
CA ALA A 543 -49.22 20.53 25.03
C ALA A 543 -50.27 19.69 25.79
N GLY A 544 -49.97 18.44 26.14
CA GLY A 544 -50.87 17.56 26.91
C GLY A 544 -50.81 17.76 28.43
N GLU A 545 -49.81 18.47 28.94
CA GLU A 545 -49.64 18.78 30.37
C GLU A 545 -50.21 20.16 30.76
N ARG A 546 -50.82 20.88 29.80
CA ARG A 546 -51.45 22.21 29.99
C ARG A 546 -52.92 22.24 29.59
N ALA A 547 -53.63 21.12 29.66
CA ALA A 547 -55.08 21.03 29.45
C ALA A 547 -55.78 20.57 30.73
#